data_AF-A0A378IF49-F1
#
_entry.id   AF-A0A378IF49-F1
#
_cell.length_a   1.000
_cell.length_b   1.000
_cell.length_c   1.000
_cell.angle_alpha   90.00
_cell.angle_beta   90.00
_cell.angle_gamma   90.00
#
_symmetry.space_group_name_H-M   'P 1'
#
loop_
_entity.id
_entity.type
_entity.pdbx_description
1 polymer ?
#
loop_
_entity_poly.entity_id
_entity_poly.type
_entity_poly.pdbx_seq_one_letter_code
_entity_poly.pdbx_strand_id
1 'polypeptide(L)'
;MNFKSFIGASIALYSLFAQSAFAAEENITFKNQRGSILVLNILPDNKIEGYFTTAVASKTCPQAINQKRPITGYMIGNTLSFSVVYPMCESVLSVSGNFDKDQKTIDTISILNKQANDIIHEGPGARFIGHDFYKRIG
;
A
#
# COMPACT_ATOMS: atom_id res chain seq x y z
N MET A 1 -51.85 35.92 9.51
CA MET A 1 -50.47 35.45 9.73
C MET A 1 -50.18 34.32 8.74
N ASN A 2 -49.06 34.43 8.01
CA ASN A 2 -48.85 33.78 6.72
C ASN A 2 -48.18 32.41 6.90
N PHE A 3 -48.90 31.33 6.58
CA PHE A 3 -48.51 29.93 6.84
C PHE A 3 -47.38 29.40 5.94
N LYS A 4 -46.77 30.26 5.11
CA LYS A 4 -45.76 29.87 4.11
C LYS A 4 -44.31 29.95 4.60
N SER A 5 -44.05 30.50 5.79
CA SER A 5 -42.68 30.79 6.24
C SER A 5 -42.02 29.71 7.10
N PHE A 6 -42.74 28.67 7.53
CA PHE A 6 -42.22 27.68 8.48
C PHE A 6 -41.71 26.37 7.85
N ILE A 7 -41.88 26.17 6.54
CA ILE A 7 -41.48 24.92 5.87
C ILE A 7 -40.03 25.01 5.34
N GLY A 8 -39.52 26.21 5.05
CA GLY A 8 -38.19 26.40 4.46
C GLY A 8 -37.01 26.22 5.42
N ALA A 9 -37.22 26.35 6.73
CA ALA A 9 -36.14 26.27 7.71
C ALA A 9 -35.79 24.83 8.15
N SER A 10 -36.72 23.88 7.99
CA SER A 10 -36.53 22.51 8.48
C SER A 10 -35.73 21.63 7.51
N ILE A 11 -35.69 21.97 6.21
CA ILE A 11 -34.99 21.17 5.20
C ILE A 11 -33.47 21.48 5.19
N ALA A 12 -33.07 22.69 5.60
CA ALA A 12 -31.66 23.09 5.64
C ALA A 12 -30.88 22.48 6.81
N LEU A 13 -31.54 21.97 7.86
CA LEU A 13 -30.85 21.28 8.97
C LEU A 13 -30.57 19.80 8.69
N TYR A 14 -31.36 19.14 7.83
CA TYR A 14 -31.16 17.72 7.53
C TYR A 14 -30.00 17.45 6.55
N SER A 15 -29.61 18.45 5.73
CA SER A 15 -28.47 18.32 4.82
C SER A 15 -27.10 18.33 5.53
N LEU A 16 -27.03 18.81 6.78
CA LEU A 16 -25.79 18.81 7.57
C LEU A 16 -25.46 17.45 8.21
N PHE A 17 -26.41 16.51 8.26
CA PHE A 17 -26.22 15.19 8.87
C PHE A 17 -26.12 14.04 7.85
N ALA A 18 -26.21 14.33 6.54
CA ALA A 18 -26.29 13.30 5.51
C ALA A 18 -24.94 12.91 4.86
N GLN A 19 -23.81 13.49 5.27
CA GLN A 19 -22.49 13.16 4.71
C GLN A 19 -21.51 12.64 5.76
N SER A 20 -21.87 11.53 6.39
CA SER A 20 -20.87 10.55 6.81
C SER A 20 -21.24 9.21 6.19
N ALA A 21 -21.38 9.18 4.86
CA ALA A 21 -21.27 7.93 4.13
C ALA A 21 -19.84 7.43 4.38
N PHE A 22 -19.72 6.47 5.29
CA PHE A 22 -18.53 5.66 5.45
C PHE A 22 -18.09 5.21 4.06
N ALA A 23 -17.01 5.79 3.54
CA ALA A 23 -16.27 5.17 2.47
C ALA A 23 -15.80 3.84 3.04
N ALA A 24 -16.49 2.76 2.69
CA ALA A 24 -16.06 1.42 3.04
C ALA A 24 -14.67 1.23 2.42
N GLU A 25 -13.67 1.22 3.28
CA GLU A 25 -12.26 1.05 2.92
C GLU A 25 -12.10 -0.37 2.34
N GLU A 26 -12.22 -0.50 1.01
CA GLU A 26 -12.10 -1.79 0.34
C GLU A 26 -10.62 -2.19 0.33
N ASN A 27 -10.22 -2.91 1.37
CA ASN A 27 -8.89 -3.50 1.45
C ASN A 27 -8.75 -4.60 0.39
N ILE A 28 -7.94 -4.34 -0.64
CA ILE A 28 -7.64 -5.30 -1.70
C ILE A 28 -6.43 -6.12 -1.29
N THR A 29 -6.58 -7.44 -1.20
CA THR A 29 -5.50 -8.33 -0.79
C THR A 29 -4.90 -9.07 -1.98
N PHE A 30 -3.58 -9.15 -2.01
CA PHE A 30 -2.78 -9.82 -3.01
C PHE A 30 -1.78 -10.77 -2.36
N LYS A 31 -1.47 -11.88 -3.04
CA LYS A 31 -0.43 -12.82 -2.65
C LYS A 31 0.55 -13.03 -3.80
N ASN A 32 1.85 -12.97 -3.53
CA ASN A 32 2.87 -13.22 -4.53
C ASN A 32 3.28 -14.70 -4.65
N GLN A 33 4.12 -14.99 -5.65
CA GLN A 33 4.63 -16.34 -5.92
C GLN A 33 5.47 -16.94 -4.78
N ARG A 34 5.98 -16.11 -3.87
CA ARG A 34 6.74 -16.52 -2.67
C ARG A 34 5.88 -16.65 -1.42
N GLY A 35 4.59 -16.35 -1.51
CA GLY A 35 3.64 -16.42 -0.41
C GLY A 35 3.55 -15.16 0.45
N SER A 36 4.24 -14.08 0.08
CA SER A 36 4.11 -12.78 0.74
C SER A 36 2.75 -12.15 0.45
N ILE A 37 2.23 -11.38 1.39
CA ILE A 37 0.90 -10.75 1.33
C ILE A 37 1.06 -9.25 1.21
N LEU A 38 0.32 -8.65 0.27
CA LEU A 38 0.19 -7.23 0.07
C LEU A 38 -1.28 -6.85 0.25
N VAL A 39 -1.58 -5.97 1.21
CA VAL A 39 -2.90 -5.39 1.42
C VAL A 39 -2.83 -3.93 1.00
N LEU A 40 -3.66 -3.56 0.03
CA LEU A 40 -3.76 -2.22 -0.51
C LEU A 40 -5.08 -1.59 -0.08
N ASN A 41 -4.98 -0.34 0.36
CA ASN A 41 -6.08 0.57 0.52
C ASN A 41 -5.82 1.78 -0.38
N ILE A 42 -6.77 2.07 -1.25
CA ILE A 42 -6.67 3.16 -2.22
C ILE A 42 -7.43 4.35 -1.65
N LEU A 43 -6.69 5.41 -1.38
CA LEU A 43 -7.20 6.64 -0.79
C LEU A 43 -7.44 7.69 -1.88
N PRO A 44 -8.11 8.81 -1.54
CA PRO A 44 -8.16 9.99 -2.41
C PRO A 44 -6.77 10.45 -2.85
N ASP A 45 -6.74 11.23 -3.93
CA ASP A 45 -5.50 11.78 -4.52
C ASP A 45 -4.46 10.72 -4.89
N ASN A 46 -4.93 9.54 -5.32
CA ASN A 46 -4.10 8.44 -5.81
C ASN A 46 -3.14 7.85 -4.76
N LYS A 47 -3.29 8.21 -3.48
CA LYS A 47 -2.45 7.68 -2.41
C LYS A 47 -2.82 6.22 -2.14
N ILE A 48 -1.82 5.40 -1.88
CA ILE A 48 -2.03 4.03 -1.37
C ILE A 48 -1.41 3.87 0.01
N GLU A 49 -2.15 3.19 0.88
CA GLU A 49 -1.72 2.74 2.18
C GLU A 49 -2.04 1.26 2.35
N GLY A 50 -1.66 0.68 3.48
CA GLY A 50 -1.95 -0.71 3.80
C GLY A 50 -0.72 -1.39 4.38
N TYR A 51 -0.54 -2.66 4.04
CA TYR A 51 0.47 -3.49 4.68
C TYR A 51 1.12 -4.48 3.73
N PHE A 52 2.40 -4.72 3.97
CA PHE A 52 3.16 -5.78 3.35
C PHE A 52 3.69 -6.74 4.42
N THR A 53 3.49 -8.03 4.20
CA THR A 53 3.98 -9.11 5.05
C THR A 53 4.80 -10.07 4.20
N THR A 54 6.12 -10.07 4.39
CA THR A 54 7.01 -10.93 3.61
C THR A 54 7.03 -12.36 4.14
N ALA A 55 7.03 -13.33 3.23
CA ALA A 55 7.21 -14.76 3.55
C ALA A 55 8.68 -15.20 3.48
N VAL A 56 9.56 -14.35 2.93
CA VAL A 56 10.99 -14.63 2.77
C VAL A 56 11.82 -13.43 3.17
N ALA A 57 13.06 -13.68 3.60
CA ALA A 57 14.03 -12.62 3.89
C ALA A 57 15.44 -13.12 3.59
N SER A 58 16.41 -12.19 3.59
CA SER A 58 17.81 -12.56 3.56
C SER A 58 18.18 -13.34 4.83
N LYS A 59 19.25 -14.14 4.75
CA LYS A 59 19.82 -14.83 5.93
C LYS A 59 20.25 -13.86 7.04
N THR A 60 20.50 -12.61 6.68
CA THR A 60 20.91 -11.55 7.60
C THR A 60 19.74 -10.81 8.23
N CYS A 61 18.49 -11.04 7.79
CA CYS A 61 17.30 -10.47 8.43
C CYS A 61 16.10 -11.43 8.52
N PRO A 62 16.24 -12.63 9.13
CA PRO A 62 15.14 -13.58 9.28
C PRO A 62 13.96 -12.99 10.07
N GLN A 63 14.21 -12.03 10.97
CA GLN A 63 13.20 -11.36 11.77
C GLN A 63 12.18 -10.55 10.96
N ALA A 64 12.42 -10.28 9.67
CA ALA A 64 11.46 -9.61 8.81
C ALA A 64 10.29 -10.53 8.39
N ILE A 65 10.48 -11.85 8.42
CA ILE A 65 9.50 -12.83 7.96
C ILE A 65 8.25 -12.76 8.84
N ASN A 66 7.08 -12.78 8.20
CA ASN A 66 5.75 -12.70 8.82
C ASN A 66 5.51 -11.43 9.67
N GLN A 67 6.39 -10.43 9.58
CA GLN A 67 6.16 -9.13 10.20
C GLN A 67 5.29 -8.28 9.28
N LYS A 68 4.13 -7.86 9.78
CA LYS A 68 3.25 -6.93 9.09
C LYS A 68 3.87 -5.52 9.13
N ARG A 69 4.22 -4.97 7.98
CA ARG A 69 4.84 -3.64 7.85
C ARG A 69 3.90 -2.68 7.10
N PRO A 70 3.72 -1.44 7.57
CA PRO A 70 2.93 -0.47 6.85
C PRO A 70 3.62 -0.13 5.51
N ILE A 71 2.79 0.19 4.51
CA ILE A 71 3.26 0.72 3.24
C ILE A 71 2.67 2.11 3.01
N THR A 72 3.37 2.91 2.23
CA THR A 72 2.86 4.17 1.71
C THR A 72 3.37 4.36 0.29
N GLY A 73 2.52 4.87 -0.58
CA GLY A 73 2.84 5.03 -1.98
C GLY A 73 1.76 5.77 -2.76
N TYR A 74 1.85 5.66 -4.09
CA TYR A 74 0.88 6.21 -5.01
C TYR A 74 0.53 5.21 -6.13
N MET A 75 -0.66 5.38 -6.69
CA MET A 75 -1.14 4.63 -7.85
C MET A 75 -1.72 5.59 -8.89
N ILE A 76 -1.13 5.62 -10.09
CA ILE A 76 -1.57 6.49 -11.18
C ILE A 76 -1.89 5.63 -12.41
N GLY A 77 -3.14 5.66 -12.86
CA GLY A 77 -3.60 4.76 -13.91
C GLY A 77 -3.50 3.30 -13.45
N ASN A 78 -2.77 2.47 -14.21
CA ASN A 78 -2.49 1.09 -13.83
C ASN A 78 -1.14 0.91 -13.12
N THR A 79 -0.35 1.96 -12.92
CA THR A 79 0.95 1.89 -12.24
C THR A 79 0.79 2.13 -10.76
N LEU A 80 1.59 1.43 -9.95
CA LEU A 80 1.70 1.68 -8.52
C LEU A 80 3.17 1.67 -8.07
N SER A 81 3.46 2.45 -7.04
CA SER A 81 4.73 2.38 -6.33
C SER A 81 4.51 2.62 -4.84
N PHE A 82 5.19 1.84 -4.01
CA PHE A 82 5.17 2.00 -2.56
C PHE A 82 6.50 1.63 -1.93
N SER A 83 6.69 2.05 -0.69
CA SER A 83 7.86 1.69 0.11
C SER A 83 7.46 0.92 1.37
N VAL A 84 8.35 0.03 1.81
CA VAL A 84 8.25 -0.72 3.06
C VAL A 84 9.54 -0.51 3.84
N VAL A 85 9.44 0.00 5.06
CA VAL A 85 10.59 0.21 5.94
C VAL A 85 10.75 -0.99 6.87
N TYR A 86 11.96 -1.54 6.96
CA TYR A 86 12.36 -2.60 7.89
C TYR A 86 13.46 -2.11 8.85
N PRO A 87 13.10 -1.43 9.97
CA PRO A 87 14.08 -0.87 10.90
C PRO A 87 15.00 -1.93 11.51
N MET A 88 14.46 -3.12 11.79
CA MET A 88 15.22 -4.25 12.34
C MET A 88 16.26 -4.82 11.36
N CYS A 89 16.20 -4.44 10.09
CA CYS A 89 17.15 -4.84 9.06
C CYS A 89 18.01 -3.67 8.56
N GLU A 90 17.76 -2.45 9.07
CA GLU A 90 18.29 -1.20 8.52
C GLU A 90 18.07 -1.10 7.01
N SER A 91 16.88 -1.48 6.54
CA SER A 91 16.61 -1.56 5.10
C SER A 91 15.25 -0.99 4.70
N VAL A 92 15.18 -0.57 3.45
CA VAL A 92 13.96 -0.11 2.79
C VAL A 92 13.76 -0.94 1.53
N LEU A 93 12.55 -1.44 1.35
CA LEU A 93 12.09 -2.07 0.11
C LEU A 93 11.25 -1.05 -0.66
N SER A 94 11.70 -0.66 -1.84
CA SER A 94 10.92 0.14 -2.78
C SER A 94 10.35 -0.76 -3.86
N VAL A 95 9.06 -0.67 -4.13
CA VAL A 95 8.35 -1.48 -5.11
C VAL A 95 7.73 -0.57 -6.16
N SER A 96 7.81 -0.98 -7.42
CA SER A 96 7.11 -0.35 -8.54
C SER A 96 6.54 -1.43 -9.42
N GLY A 97 5.34 -1.24 -9.95
CA GLY A 97 4.72 -2.23 -10.81
C GLY A 97 3.45 -1.73 -11.46
N ASN A 98 2.79 -2.64 -12.18
CA ASN A 98 1.56 -2.35 -12.89
C ASN A 98 0.52 -3.42 -12.64
N PHE A 99 -0.74 -3.01 -12.56
CA PHE A 99 -1.90 -3.90 -12.65
C PHE A 99 -2.07 -4.43 -14.07
N ASP A 100 -2.60 -5.65 -14.18
CA ASP A 100 -3.19 -6.13 -15.43
C ASP A 100 -4.50 -5.39 -15.76
N LYS A 101 -5.06 -5.69 -16.94
CA LYS A 101 -6.28 -5.03 -17.43
C LYS A 101 -7.49 -5.23 -16.52
N ASP A 102 -7.55 -6.36 -15.83
CA ASP A 102 -8.66 -6.74 -14.96
C ASP A 102 -8.42 -6.37 -13.49
N GLN A 103 -7.27 -5.76 -13.18
CA GLN A 103 -6.80 -5.46 -11.81
C GLN A 103 -6.76 -6.69 -10.88
N LYS A 104 -6.57 -7.88 -11.46
CA LYS A 104 -6.50 -9.16 -10.73
C LYS A 104 -5.07 -9.54 -10.39
N THR A 105 -4.10 -8.99 -11.12
CA THR A 105 -2.69 -9.28 -10.91
C THR A 105 -1.85 -8.02 -10.91
N ILE A 106 -0.70 -8.09 -10.25
CA ILE A 106 0.29 -7.01 -10.22
C ILE A 106 1.64 -7.61 -10.59
N ASP A 107 2.28 -7.03 -11.59
CA ASP A 107 3.66 -7.34 -11.96
C ASP A 107 4.59 -6.25 -11.46
N THR A 108 5.59 -6.61 -10.64
CA THR A 108 6.42 -5.63 -9.93
C THR A 108 7.91 -5.90 -10.03
N ILE A 109 8.68 -4.83 -10.01
CA ILE A 109 10.11 -4.82 -9.67
C ILE A 109 10.26 -4.21 -8.28
N SER A 110 11.22 -4.73 -7.52
CA SER A 110 11.53 -4.24 -6.18
C SER A 110 13.03 -3.99 -6.01
N ILE A 111 13.37 -3.01 -5.18
CA ILE A 111 14.74 -2.71 -4.78
C ILE A 111 14.78 -2.75 -3.26
N LEU A 112 15.49 -3.73 -2.71
CA LEU A 112 15.83 -3.76 -1.29
C LEU A 112 17.17 -3.03 -1.11
N ASN A 113 17.15 -1.92 -0.38
CA ASN A 113 18.33 -1.14 -0.08
C ASN A 113 18.61 -1.23 1.41
N LYS A 114 19.70 -1.91 1.78
CA LYS A 114 20.22 -1.93 3.14
C LYS A 114 21.17 -0.76 3.35
N GLN A 115 21.05 -0.09 4.50
CA GLN A 115 22.00 0.91 4.93
C GLN A 115 23.38 0.27 5.10
N ALA A 116 24.39 0.90 4.53
CA ALA A 116 25.79 0.55 4.69
C ALA A 116 26.47 1.64 5.52
N ASN A 117 27.42 1.27 6.36
CA ASN A 117 28.22 2.25 7.10
C ASN A 117 29.30 2.85 6.18
N ASP A 118 29.82 2.03 5.27
CA ASP A 118 30.79 2.43 4.27
C ASP A 118 30.44 1.85 2.89
N ILE A 119 29.72 2.63 2.10
CA ILE A 119 29.23 2.17 0.80
C ILE A 119 30.35 1.93 -0.22
N ILE A 120 31.52 2.53 -0.02
CA ILE A 120 32.66 2.44 -0.94
C ILE A 120 33.34 1.08 -0.77
N HIS A 121 33.39 0.56 0.47
CA HIS A 121 34.11 -0.67 0.80
C HIS A 121 33.20 -1.89 1.04
N GLU A 122 31.94 -1.71 1.43
CA GLU A 122 30.97 -2.81 1.65
C GLU A 122 30.39 -3.37 0.35
N GLY A 123 30.61 -2.69 -0.78
CA GLY A 123 30.25 -3.17 -2.12
C GLY A 123 28.73 -3.20 -2.41
N PRO A 124 28.32 -3.71 -3.59
CA PRO A 124 26.92 -3.67 -4.03
C PRO A 124 26.02 -4.68 -3.30
N GLY A 125 26.58 -5.58 -2.49
CA GLY A 125 25.84 -6.66 -1.81
C GLY A 125 24.78 -6.21 -0.81
N ALA A 126 24.70 -4.92 -0.52
CA ALA A 126 23.65 -4.29 0.29
C ALA A 126 22.36 -4.00 -0.52
N ARG A 127 22.36 -4.19 -1.84
CA ARG A 127 21.25 -3.86 -2.73
C ARG A 127 20.80 -5.07 -3.54
N PHE A 128 19.52 -5.40 -3.43
CA PHE A 128 18.92 -6.50 -4.18
C PHE A 128 17.81 -5.97 -5.08
N ILE A 129 17.80 -6.43 -6.33
CA ILE A 129 16.68 -6.20 -7.24
C ILE A 129 15.86 -7.48 -7.28
N GLY A 130 14.57 -7.35 -7.01
CA GLY A 130 13.61 -8.43 -7.01
C GLY A 130 12.56 -8.24 -8.09
N HIS A 131 11.92 -9.35 -8.45
CA HIS A 131 10.72 -9.40 -9.28
C HIS A 131 9.65 -10.18 -8.53
N ASP A 132 8.47 -9.59 -8.35
CA ASP A 132 7.35 -10.19 -7.65
C ASP A 132 6.09 -10.09 -8.50
N PHE A 133 5.40 -11.24 -8.66
CA PHE A 133 4.13 -11.33 -9.36
C PHE A 133 3.04 -11.67 -8.34
N TYR A 134 2.03 -10.81 -8.25
CA TYR A 134 0.95 -10.90 -7.27
C TYR A 134 -0.36 -11.30 -7.94
N LYS A 135 -1.15 -12.11 -7.24
CA LYS A 135 -2.54 -12.43 -7.60
C LYS A 135 -3.48 -11.95 -6.50
N ARG A 136 -4.58 -11.29 -6.86
CA ARG A 136 -5.64 -10.89 -5.93
C ARG A 136 -6.21 -12.15 -5.27
N ILE A 137 -6.47 -12.08 -3.97
CA ILE A 137 -7.11 -13.14 -3.18
C ILE A 137 -8.30 -12.54 -2.42
N GLY A 138 -9.41 -13.28 -2.42
CA GLY A 138 -10.74 -12.77 -2.01
C GLY A 138 -11.59 -12.51 -3.23
#